data_AF-A0A1V6MWL2-F1
#
_entry.id   AF-A0A1V6MWL2-F1
#
_cell.length_a   1.000
_cell.length_b   1.000
_cell.length_c   1.000
_cell.angle_alpha   90.00
_cell.angle_beta   90.00
_cell.angle_gamma   90.00
#
_symmetry.space_group_name_H-M   'P 1'
#
loop_
_entity.id
_entity.type
_entity.pdbx_description
1 polymer ?
#
loop_
_entity_poly.entity_id
_entity_poly.type
_entity_poly.pdbx_seq_one_letter_code
_entity_poly.pdbx_strand_id
1 'polypeptide(L)'
;MTSEQSPSLSAALLSLLEGDGRDPLDRIDDMVEALDRAILRDVLHDVSHGMAAQTLARAVIALGSPLLQHTNLPQIALTLEAARAYADSPDDKTKQAYLERATHSYPYGPGDGHLGLDDRGCEPGSGCTSGAGTLRQTANALGGDTALHALAAALSPWLHAHPD
;
A
#
# COMPACT_ATOMS: atom_id res chain seq x y z
N MET A 1 27.25 13.68 18.22
CA MET A 1 26.16 12.81 17.80
C MET A 1 25.59 13.39 16.53
N THR A 2 25.98 12.87 15.37
CA THR A 2 25.36 13.22 14.10
C THR A 2 23.97 12.58 14.11
N SER A 3 22.92 13.40 14.07
CA SER A 3 21.56 12.91 13.84
C SER A 3 21.56 12.31 12.44
N GLU A 4 21.62 10.99 12.32
CA GLU A 4 21.35 10.33 11.05
C GLU A 4 19.92 10.67 10.67
N GLN A 5 19.76 11.46 9.61
CA GLN A 5 18.43 11.73 9.06
C GLN A 5 17.96 10.43 8.44
N SER A 6 16.85 9.88 8.95
CA SER A 6 16.16 8.77 8.29
C SER A 6 15.86 9.17 6.84
N PRO A 7 16.03 8.27 5.87
CA PRO A 7 15.68 8.55 4.48
C PRO A 7 14.20 8.93 4.38
N SER A 8 13.87 9.77 3.39
CA SER A 8 12.48 10.09 3.07
C SER A 8 11.73 8.82 2.63
N LEU A 9 10.39 8.81 2.71
CA LEU A 9 9.59 7.66 2.29
C LEU A 9 9.83 7.37 0.80
N SER A 10 9.89 8.39 -0.04
CA SER A 10 10.15 8.23 -1.47
C SER A 10 11.49 7.56 -1.72
N ALA A 11 12.55 8.03 -1.05
CA ALA A 11 13.88 7.46 -1.21
C ALA A 11 13.95 6.00 -0.71
N ALA A 12 13.32 5.72 0.42
CA ALA A 12 13.25 4.36 0.96
C ALA A 12 12.53 3.40 0.00
N LEU A 13 11.37 3.80 -0.51
CA LEU A 13 10.59 2.98 -1.44
C LEU A 13 11.29 2.81 -2.79
N LEU A 14 11.90 3.86 -3.34
CA LEU A 14 12.65 3.75 -4.60
C LEU A 14 13.80 2.75 -4.48
N SER A 15 14.57 2.79 -3.39
CA SER A 15 15.62 1.80 -3.09
C SER A 15 15.04 0.37 -3.06
N LEU A 16 13.89 0.19 -2.40
CA LEU A 16 13.21 -1.10 -2.34
C LEU A 16 12.64 -1.56 -3.69
N LEU A 17 12.41 -0.67 -4.66
CA LEU A 17 11.90 -1.00 -6.00
C LEU A 17 13.02 -1.27 -7.02
N GLU A 18 14.11 -0.52 -6.98
CA GLU A 18 15.27 -0.67 -7.89
C GLU A 18 16.04 -1.97 -7.65
N GLY A 19 16.04 -2.43 -6.40
CA GLY A 19 16.53 -3.74 -6.00
C GLY A 19 18.00 -3.79 -5.63
N ASP A 20 18.28 -4.61 -4.63
CA ASP A 20 19.58 -4.75 -3.98
C ASP A 20 20.03 -6.23 -3.91
N GLY A 21 19.38 -7.10 -4.70
CA GLY A 21 19.66 -8.54 -4.75
C GLY A 21 18.99 -9.36 -3.64
N ARG A 22 18.22 -8.74 -2.73
CA ARG A 22 17.40 -9.47 -1.75
C ARG A 22 16.19 -10.15 -2.38
N ASP A 23 15.62 -11.09 -1.62
CA ASP A 23 14.42 -11.81 -2.01
C ASP A 23 13.26 -10.82 -2.30
N PRO A 24 12.52 -10.99 -3.41
CA PRO A 24 11.41 -10.11 -3.77
C PRO A 24 10.35 -9.94 -2.69
N LEU A 25 10.04 -11.02 -1.97
CA LEU A 25 9.04 -11.03 -0.93
C LEU A 25 9.54 -10.27 0.31
N ASP A 26 10.81 -10.45 0.71
CA ASP A 26 11.42 -9.69 1.80
C ASP A 26 11.39 -8.17 1.52
N ARG A 27 11.65 -7.76 0.27
CA ARG A 27 11.57 -6.34 -0.13
C ARG A 27 10.15 -5.80 -0.04
N ILE A 28 9.14 -6.61 -0.38
CA ILE A 28 7.74 -6.23 -0.24
C ILE A 28 7.36 -6.09 1.23
N ASP A 29 7.86 -6.94 2.12
CA ASP A 29 7.62 -6.80 3.57
C ASP A 29 8.21 -5.50 4.10
N ASP A 30 9.42 -5.14 3.69
CA ASP A 30 10.02 -3.84 4.03
C ASP A 30 9.20 -2.65 3.50
N MET A 31 8.63 -2.77 2.29
CA MET A 31 7.75 -1.74 1.73
C MET A 31 6.47 -1.60 2.55
N VAL A 32 5.89 -2.72 3.00
CA VAL A 32 4.71 -2.74 3.88
C VAL A 32 5.04 -2.03 5.19
N GLU A 33 6.15 -2.38 5.82
CA GLU A 33 6.58 -1.76 7.08
C GLU A 33 6.82 -0.24 6.92
N ALA A 34 7.50 0.17 5.83
CA ALA A 34 7.77 1.58 5.55
C ALA A 34 6.46 2.38 5.37
N LEU A 35 5.49 1.82 4.63
CA LEU A 35 4.18 2.43 4.43
C LEU A 35 3.37 2.48 5.73
N ASP A 36 3.37 1.42 6.53
CA ASP A 36 2.67 1.37 7.83
C ASP A 36 3.18 2.45 8.77
N ARG A 37 4.50 2.56 8.92
CA ARG A 37 5.13 3.59 9.77
C ARG A 37 4.82 5.00 9.26
N ALA A 38 4.82 5.21 7.94
CA ALA A 38 4.52 6.51 7.36
C ALA A 38 3.05 6.90 7.50
N ILE A 39 2.11 5.97 7.27
CA ILE A 39 0.68 6.20 7.48
C ILE A 39 0.38 6.49 8.95
N LEU A 40 0.97 5.74 9.88
CA LEU A 40 0.81 6.00 11.31
C LEU A 40 1.29 7.42 11.68
N ARG A 41 2.42 7.83 11.13
CA ARG A 41 2.95 9.19 11.33
C ARG A 41 1.98 10.25 10.78
N ASP A 42 1.47 10.07 9.58
CA ASP A 42 0.50 10.98 8.97
C ASP A 42 -0.76 11.12 9.85
N VAL A 43 -1.27 10.01 10.39
CA VAL A 43 -2.41 10.01 11.33
C VAL A 43 -2.09 10.77 12.61
N LEU A 44 -0.91 10.57 13.21
CA LEU A 44 -0.50 11.27 14.43
C LEU A 44 -0.31 12.78 14.24
N HIS A 45 -0.07 13.21 13.01
CA HIS A 45 0.14 14.62 12.64
C HIS A 45 -1.04 15.24 11.88
N ASP A 46 -2.19 14.57 11.83
CA ASP A 46 -3.40 15.03 11.12
C ASP A 46 -3.17 15.37 9.64
N VAL A 47 -2.25 14.64 9.01
CA VAL A 47 -1.94 14.79 7.58
C VAL A 47 -2.95 13.97 6.79
N SER A 48 -3.96 14.66 6.27
CA SER A 48 -4.91 14.07 5.34
C SER A 48 -4.32 14.01 3.92
N HIS A 49 -4.46 12.86 3.27
CA HIS A 49 -3.97 12.58 1.91
C HIS A 49 -2.46 12.71 1.74
N GLY A 50 -1.69 12.41 2.79
CA GLY A 50 -0.24 12.35 2.74
C GLY A 50 0.28 11.37 1.68
N MET A 51 1.56 11.52 1.35
CA MET A 51 2.23 10.71 0.35
C MET A 51 2.06 9.21 0.62
N ALA A 52 2.15 8.78 1.87
CA ALA A 52 2.06 7.37 2.23
C ALA A 52 0.71 6.76 1.83
N ALA A 53 -0.39 7.46 2.11
CA ALA A 53 -1.74 7.01 1.74
C ALA A 53 -1.94 6.96 0.22
N GLN A 54 -1.43 7.95 -0.51
CA GLN A 54 -1.51 7.96 -1.98
C GLN A 54 -0.64 6.86 -2.61
N THR A 55 0.58 6.67 -2.11
CA THR A 55 1.47 5.59 -2.54
C THR A 55 0.82 4.23 -2.35
N LEU A 56 0.20 4.00 -1.19
CA LEU A 56 -0.45 2.73 -0.92
C LEU A 56 -1.64 2.49 -1.87
N ALA A 57 -2.49 3.50 -2.11
CA ALA A 57 -3.58 3.38 -3.07
C ALA A 57 -3.07 2.99 -4.46
N ARG A 58 -1.97 3.62 -4.91
CA ARG A 58 -1.31 3.28 -6.18
C ARG A 58 -0.72 1.87 -6.20
N ALA A 59 -0.11 1.44 -5.11
CA ALA A 59 0.42 0.10 -4.95
C ALA A 59 -0.70 -0.96 -5.03
N VAL A 60 -1.84 -0.70 -4.39
CA VAL A 60 -3.03 -1.56 -4.45
C VAL A 60 -3.57 -1.67 -5.89
N ILE A 61 -3.64 -0.56 -6.62
CA ILE A 61 -4.04 -0.57 -8.04
C ILE A 61 -3.08 -1.41 -8.89
N ALA A 62 -1.77 -1.23 -8.67
CA ALA A 62 -0.72 -1.90 -9.42
C ALA A 62 -0.77 -3.42 -9.25
N LEU A 63 -0.96 -3.90 -8.01
CA LEU A 63 -1.04 -5.34 -7.71
C LEU A 63 -2.41 -5.95 -7.98
N GLY A 64 -3.49 -5.18 -7.79
CA GLY A 64 -4.84 -5.69 -7.95
C GLY A 64 -5.21 -5.97 -9.41
N SER A 65 -4.64 -5.22 -10.36
CA SER A 65 -4.97 -5.43 -11.79
C SER A 65 -4.50 -6.79 -12.32
N PRO A 66 -3.24 -7.24 -12.08
CA PRO A 66 -2.84 -8.61 -12.35
C PRO A 66 -3.62 -9.64 -11.53
N LEU A 67 -3.91 -9.36 -10.26
CA LEU A 67 -4.65 -10.29 -9.40
C LEU A 67 -6.02 -10.65 -9.97
N LEU A 68 -6.77 -9.67 -10.50
CA LEU A 68 -8.07 -9.92 -11.13
C LEU A 68 -8.01 -10.87 -12.33
N GLN A 69 -6.84 -11.07 -12.95
CA GLN A 69 -6.68 -12.08 -14.00
C GLN A 69 -6.67 -13.52 -13.45
N HIS A 70 -6.41 -13.67 -12.15
CA HIS A 70 -6.30 -14.95 -11.45
C HIS A 70 -7.47 -15.24 -10.51
N THR A 71 -8.39 -14.29 -10.30
CA THR A 71 -9.54 -14.46 -9.40
C THR A 71 -10.79 -13.72 -9.88
N ASN A 72 -11.96 -14.31 -9.63
CA ASN A 72 -13.26 -13.70 -9.94
C ASN A 72 -13.96 -13.23 -8.66
N LEU A 73 -13.44 -12.16 -8.06
CA LEU A 73 -13.98 -11.56 -6.84
C LEU A 73 -14.45 -10.12 -7.13
N PRO A 74 -15.76 -9.90 -7.37
CA PRO A 74 -16.31 -8.59 -7.73
C PRO A 74 -15.97 -7.47 -6.74
N GLN A 75 -15.82 -7.80 -5.46
CA GLN A 75 -15.48 -6.84 -4.40
C GLN A 75 -14.08 -6.22 -4.60
N ILE A 76 -13.12 -7.01 -5.09
CA ILE A 76 -11.76 -6.51 -5.39
C ILE A 76 -11.83 -5.48 -6.52
N ALA A 77 -12.64 -5.73 -7.55
CA ALA A 77 -12.81 -4.78 -8.65
C ALA A 77 -13.37 -3.43 -8.16
N LEU A 78 -14.36 -3.46 -7.28
CA LEU A 78 -14.92 -2.24 -6.66
C LEU A 78 -13.89 -1.49 -5.80
N THR A 79 -13.06 -2.22 -5.05
CA THR A 79 -11.97 -1.61 -4.26
C THR A 79 -10.94 -0.96 -5.15
N LEU A 80 -10.56 -1.60 -6.28
CA LEU A 80 -9.61 -1.04 -7.22
C LEU A 80 -10.15 0.19 -7.96
N GLU A 81 -11.45 0.22 -8.27
CA GLU A 81 -12.11 1.41 -8.81
C GLU A 81 -12.05 2.57 -7.81
N ALA A 82 -12.40 2.33 -6.54
CA ALA A 82 -12.34 3.35 -5.50
C ALA A 82 -10.90 3.82 -5.23
N ALA A 83 -9.93 2.90 -5.23
CA ALA A 83 -8.50 3.23 -5.09
C ALA A 83 -8.03 4.13 -6.25
N ARG A 84 -8.44 3.86 -7.50
CA ARG A 84 -8.14 4.72 -8.66
C ARG A 84 -8.73 6.11 -8.49
N ALA A 85 -10.00 6.21 -8.10
CA ALA A 85 -10.65 7.49 -7.86
C ALA A 85 -9.89 8.32 -6.80
N TYR A 86 -9.46 7.69 -5.71
CA TYR A 86 -8.65 8.34 -4.69
C TYR A 86 -7.24 8.73 -5.18
N ALA A 87 -6.57 7.84 -5.92
CA ALA A 87 -5.24 8.12 -6.44
C ALA A 87 -5.24 9.26 -7.48
N ASP A 88 -6.31 9.39 -8.28
CA ASP A 88 -6.42 10.42 -9.32
C ASP A 88 -6.85 11.78 -8.75
N SER A 89 -7.68 11.79 -7.71
CA SER A 89 -8.18 13.01 -7.09
C SER A 89 -8.26 12.86 -5.56
N PRO A 90 -7.12 12.93 -4.84
CA PRO A 90 -7.09 12.68 -3.40
C PRO A 90 -7.87 13.74 -2.63
N ASP A 91 -8.98 13.33 -2.03
CA ASP A 91 -9.80 14.14 -1.12
C ASP A 91 -10.52 13.26 -0.08
N ASP A 92 -11.17 13.87 0.91
CA ASP A 92 -11.86 13.14 1.98
C ASP A 92 -12.93 12.20 1.45
N LYS A 93 -13.64 12.61 0.39
CA LYS A 93 -14.74 11.85 -0.20
C LYS A 93 -14.23 10.58 -0.87
N THR A 94 -13.21 10.70 -1.70
CA THR A 94 -12.60 9.58 -2.43
C THR A 94 -11.82 8.67 -1.50
N LYS A 95 -11.15 9.23 -0.46
CA LYS A 95 -10.54 8.45 0.62
C LYS A 95 -11.57 7.64 1.37
N GLN A 96 -12.67 8.25 1.81
CA GLN A 96 -13.74 7.57 2.53
C GLN A 96 -14.36 6.45 1.68
N ALA A 97 -14.67 6.72 0.41
CA ALA A 97 -15.18 5.71 -0.50
C ALA A 97 -14.20 4.54 -0.69
N TYR A 98 -12.89 4.80 -0.75
CA TYR A 98 -11.88 3.76 -0.81
C TYR A 98 -11.85 2.90 0.46
N LEU A 99 -11.81 3.52 1.64
CA LEU A 99 -11.82 2.81 2.93
C LEU A 99 -13.08 1.95 3.12
N GLU A 100 -14.25 2.46 2.75
CA GLU A 100 -15.51 1.71 2.83
C GLU A 100 -15.48 0.45 1.96
N ARG A 101 -14.99 0.56 0.70
CA ARG A 101 -14.92 -0.59 -0.20
C ARG A 101 -13.89 -1.62 0.24
N ALA A 102 -12.74 -1.15 0.69
CA ALA A 102 -11.67 -2.00 1.15
C ALA A 102 -12.03 -2.75 2.46
N THR A 103 -12.75 -2.11 3.39
CA THR A 103 -13.33 -2.77 4.58
C THR A 103 -14.20 -3.98 4.21
N HIS A 104 -14.98 -3.86 3.13
CA HIS A 104 -15.86 -4.94 2.64
C HIS A 104 -15.19 -5.96 1.73
N SER A 105 -13.88 -5.87 1.51
CA SER A 105 -13.15 -6.67 0.52
C SER A 105 -12.10 -7.61 1.11
N TYR A 106 -12.27 -8.06 2.36
CA TYR A 106 -11.30 -8.92 3.05
C TYR A 106 -10.79 -10.07 2.16
N PRO A 107 -9.46 -10.30 2.10
CA PRO A 107 -8.40 -9.60 2.85
C PRO A 107 -7.76 -8.38 2.14
N TYR A 108 -8.46 -7.75 1.19
CA TYR A 108 -7.89 -6.75 0.29
C TYR A 108 -8.29 -5.30 0.62
N GLY A 109 -7.29 -4.48 0.94
CA GLY A 109 -7.36 -3.02 1.13
C GLY A 109 -7.40 -2.55 2.59
N PRO A 110 -7.26 -1.24 2.83
CA PRO A 110 -7.40 -0.62 4.16
C PRO A 110 -8.82 -0.73 4.70
N GLY A 111 -8.99 -1.09 5.98
CA GLY A 111 -10.29 -1.10 6.62
C GLY A 111 -10.28 -0.41 7.98
N ASP A 112 -11.43 -0.37 8.66
CA ASP A 112 -11.58 0.20 10.01
C ASP A 112 -10.79 -0.52 11.11
N GLY A 113 -10.08 -1.61 10.78
CA GLY A 113 -9.43 -2.48 11.75
C GLY A 113 -8.09 -1.98 12.25
N HIS A 114 -7.22 -2.89 12.68
CA HIS A 114 -6.10 -2.64 13.59
C HIS A 114 -4.82 -2.08 12.91
N LEU A 115 -4.11 -1.16 13.58
CA LEU A 115 -2.74 -0.73 13.26
C LEU A 115 -1.76 -1.78 13.82
N GLY A 116 -1.64 -2.92 13.13
CA GLY A 116 -0.80 -4.02 13.61
C GLY A 116 0.69 -3.80 13.38
N LEU A 117 1.37 -3.14 14.32
CA LEU A 117 2.84 -3.22 14.48
C LEU A 117 3.26 -4.37 15.42
N ASP A 118 2.30 -5.18 15.92
CA ASP A 118 2.54 -6.42 16.65
C ASP A 118 1.68 -7.58 16.10
N ASP A 119 2.18 -8.81 16.26
CA ASP A 119 1.66 -10.07 15.69
C ASP A 119 0.28 -10.51 16.23
N ARG A 120 -0.54 -9.61 16.79
CA ARG A 120 -1.81 -9.97 17.44
C ARG A 120 -3.02 -10.11 16.51
N GLY A 121 -2.77 -10.26 15.21
CA GLY A 121 -3.76 -10.71 14.22
C GLY A 121 -4.86 -9.70 13.89
N CYS A 122 -5.04 -9.39 12.60
CA CYS A 122 -6.25 -8.72 12.11
C CYS A 122 -7.37 -9.79 12.03
N GLU A 123 -8.51 -9.58 12.68
CA GLU A 123 -9.68 -10.47 12.53
C GLU A 123 -10.20 -10.44 11.08
N PRO A 124 -10.74 -11.54 10.55
CA PRO A 124 -11.40 -11.52 9.25
C PRO A 124 -12.51 -10.47 9.20
N GLY A 125 -12.41 -9.52 8.27
CA GLY A 125 -13.34 -8.40 8.13
C GLY A 125 -13.02 -7.16 8.96
N SER A 126 -11.98 -7.15 9.80
CA SER A 126 -11.51 -5.91 10.42
C SER A 126 -10.72 -5.06 9.42
N GLY A 127 -9.99 -5.67 8.48
CA GLY A 127 -8.93 -4.96 7.75
C GLY A 127 -7.79 -4.56 8.70
N CYS A 128 -6.64 -4.19 8.15
CA CYS A 128 -5.63 -3.50 8.95
C CYS A 128 -5.73 -2.00 8.59
N THR A 129 -5.58 -1.08 9.56
CA THR A 129 -5.91 0.35 9.37
C THR A 129 -5.19 0.97 8.18
N SER A 130 -3.94 0.58 7.99
CA SER A 130 -3.14 1.05 6.86
C SER A 130 -3.59 0.39 5.55
N GLY A 131 -3.92 -0.91 5.56
CA GLY A 131 -4.15 -1.73 4.38
C GLY A 131 -2.88 -2.20 3.66
N ALA A 132 -1.69 -1.89 4.16
CA ALA A 132 -0.43 -2.21 3.48
C ALA A 132 -0.16 -3.72 3.41
N GLY A 133 -0.60 -4.50 4.41
CA GLY A 133 -0.48 -5.96 4.40
C GLY A 133 -1.13 -6.65 3.20
N THR A 134 -2.07 -6.01 2.49
CA THR A 134 -2.63 -6.51 1.23
C THR A 134 -1.58 -6.63 0.14
N LEU A 135 -0.51 -5.83 0.16
CA LEU A 135 0.59 -5.93 -0.80
C LEU A 135 1.29 -7.28 -0.69
N ARG A 136 1.63 -7.71 0.54
CA ARG A 136 2.23 -9.02 0.80
C ARG A 136 1.32 -10.17 0.39
N GLN A 137 0.04 -10.11 0.74
CA GLN A 137 -0.90 -11.16 0.36
C GLN A 137 -1.06 -11.30 -1.15
N THR A 138 -1.14 -10.17 -1.85
CA THR A 138 -1.24 -10.17 -3.32
C THR A 138 0.07 -10.66 -3.95
N ALA A 139 1.22 -10.30 -3.38
CA ALA A 139 2.52 -10.77 -3.84
C ALA A 139 2.68 -12.30 -3.70
N ASN A 140 2.19 -12.90 -2.61
CA ASN A 140 2.17 -14.35 -2.46
C ASN A 140 1.31 -15.03 -3.54
N ALA A 141 0.22 -14.41 -3.97
CA ALA A 141 -0.65 -14.95 -5.01
C ALA A 141 -0.05 -14.81 -6.43
N LEU A 142 0.64 -13.70 -6.70
CA LEU A 142 1.22 -13.39 -8.03
C LEU A 142 2.65 -13.92 -8.23
N GLY A 143 3.35 -14.22 -7.14
CA GLY A 143 4.80 -14.34 -7.09
C GLY A 143 5.48 -12.99 -6.84
N GLY A 144 6.54 -13.00 -6.03
CA GLY A 144 7.22 -11.79 -5.57
C GLY A 144 7.83 -10.95 -6.70
N ASP A 145 8.46 -11.57 -7.69
CA ASP A 145 9.03 -10.87 -8.85
C ASP A 145 7.95 -10.14 -9.68
N THR A 146 6.84 -10.83 -9.96
CA THR A 146 5.70 -10.24 -10.68
C THR A 146 5.14 -9.04 -9.94
N ALA A 147 4.99 -9.16 -8.62
CA ALA A 147 4.49 -8.09 -7.77
C ALA A 147 5.45 -6.89 -7.73
N LEU A 148 6.74 -7.12 -7.51
CA LEU A 148 7.74 -6.04 -7.53
C LEU A 148 7.81 -5.34 -8.89
N HIS A 149 7.75 -6.07 -9.99
CA HIS A 149 7.75 -5.47 -11.31
C HIS A 149 6.53 -4.56 -11.53
N ALA A 150 5.34 -5.02 -11.13
CA ALA A 150 4.13 -4.22 -11.22
C ALA A 150 4.19 -2.97 -10.32
N LEU A 151 4.71 -3.11 -9.09
CA LEU A 151 4.91 -1.99 -8.17
C LEU A 151 5.91 -0.98 -8.73
N ALA A 152 7.07 -1.43 -9.24
CA ALA A 152 8.10 -0.55 -9.79
C ALA A 152 7.58 0.22 -11.02
N ALA A 153 6.88 -0.46 -11.93
CA ALA A 153 6.30 0.18 -13.11
C ALA A 153 5.28 1.28 -12.76
N ALA A 154 4.52 1.10 -11.68
CA ALA A 154 3.50 2.07 -11.26
C ALA A 154 4.04 3.18 -10.36
N LEU A 155 4.90 2.84 -9.40
CA LEU A 155 5.31 3.73 -8.31
C LEU A 155 6.57 4.54 -8.65
N SER A 156 7.58 3.96 -9.30
CA SER A 156 8.85 4.66 -9.51
C SER A 156 8.69 5.99 -10.27
N PRO A 157 7.93 6.08 -11.39
CA PRO A 157 7.73 7.36 -12.07
C PRO A 157 7.02 8.40 -11.20
N TRP A 158 6.06 7.97 -10.39
CA TRP A 158 5.28 8.86 -9.53
C TRP A 158 6.11 9.38 -8.34
N LEU A 159 6.86 8.49 -7.68
CA LEU A 159 7.75 8.83 -6.56
C LEU A 159 8.87 9.80 -6.99
N HIS A 160 9.44 9.64 -8.19
CA HIS A 160 10.40 10.61 -8.72
C HIS A 160 9.77 11.98 -8.99
N ALA A 161 8.50 12.02 -9.42
CA ALA A 161 7.80 13.27 -9.70
C ALA A 161 7.29 13.98 -8.42
N HIS A 162 7.18 13.25 -7.30
CA HIS A 162 6.65 13.74 -6.03
C HIS A 162 7.55 13.28 -4.87
N PRO A 163 8.74 13.88 -4.68
CA PRO A 163 9.57 13.61 -3.50
C PRO A 163 8.99 14.27 -2.24
N ASP A 164 9.14 13.61 -1.08
CA ASP A 164 8.76 14.10 0.25
C ASP A 164 9.93 14.74 1.01
#